data_AF-A0A949XVJ0-F1
#
_entry.id   AF-A0A949XVJ0-F1
#
_cell.length_a   1.000
_cell.length_b   1.000
_cell.length_c   1.000
_cell.angle_alpha   90.00
_cell.angle_beta   90.00
_cell.angle_gamma   90.00
#
_symmetry.space_group_name_H-M   'P 1'
#
loop_
_entity.id
_entity.type
_entity.pdbx_description
1 polymer ?
#
loop_
_entity_poly.entity_id
_entity_poly.type
_entity_poly.pdbx_seq_one_letter_code
_entity_poly.pdbx_strand_id
1 'polypeptide(L)'
;MSGIDAKLLKRFGPACGSPAFELNVELHAPPGITVLFGPSGAGKSLTLNCIAGFARPDEGRILVSDQLYFDAATHVHLPPQQRRCGYIFQDHALFPHMSVRDNLRFAAAASRKKSSSLARRRRVNELLESFELGDLAAR
;
A
#
# COMPACT_ATOMS: atom_id res chain seq x y z
N MET A 1 -11.51 -2.28 -10.79
CA MET A 1 -10.19 -2.58 -10.18
C MET A 1 -9.15 -2.23 -11.22
N SER A 2 -8.10 -1.52 -10.83
CA SER A 2 -7.04 -1.05 -11.72
C SER A 2 -5.98 -2.12 -11.93
N GLY A 3 -5.49 -2.30 -13.16
CA GLY A 3 -4.30 -3.12 -13.41
C GLY A 3 -3.02 -2.44 -12.89
N ILE A 4 -1.94 -3.20 -12.75
CA ILE A 4 -0.61 -2.72 -12.35
C ILE A 4 0.40 -3.19 -13.39
N ASP A 5 1.14 -2.24 -13.93
CA ASP A 5 2.28 -2.45 -14.81
C ASP A 5 3.53 -1.89 -14.13
N ALA A 6 4.42 -2.77 -13.70
CA ALA A 6 5.61 -2.37 -12.95
C ALA A 6 6.85 -3.04 -13.54
N LYS A 7 7.79 -2.20 -13.99
CA LYS A 7 9.16 -2.60 -14.28
C LYS A 7 10.05 -1.84 -13.33
N LEU A 8 10.74 -2.50 -12.41
CA LEU A 8 11.55 -1.80 -11.42
C LEU A 8 12.83 -2.55 -11.13
N LEU A 9 13.88 -1.76 -10.90
CA LEU A 9 15.16 -2.25 -10.45
C LEU A 9 15.53 -1.53 -9.15
N LYS A 10 15.93 -2.31 -8.15
CA LYS A 10 16.43 -1.79 -6.87
C LYS A 10 17.67 -2.54 -6.45
N ARG A 11 18.77 -1.82 -6.21
CA ARG A 11 20.05 -2.35 -5.76
C ARG A 11 20.30 -1.98 -4.31
N PHE A 12 20.82 -2.94 -3.56
CA PHE A 12 21.42 -2.74 -2.25
C PHE A 12 22.86 -3.19 -2.32
N GLY A 13 23.76 -2.28 -1.97
CA GLY A 13 25.17 -2.61 -1.81
C GLY A 13 25.36 -3.61 -0.66
N PRO A 14 26.55 -4.24 -0.58
CA PRO A 14 26.86 -5.12 0.52
C PRO A 14 26.77 -4.34 1.85
N ALA A 15 26.09 -4.93 2.82
CA ALA A 15 26.03 -4.44 4.19
C ALA A 15 26.81 -5.41 5.10
N CYS A 16 27.14 -5.00 6.32
CA CYS A 16 27.88 -5.84 7.26
C CYS A 16 27.18 -7.21 7.44
N GLY A 17 27.78 -8.27 6.89
CA GLY A 17 27.25 -9.63 6.95
C GLY A 17 26.15 -9.99 5.94
N SER A 18 25.88 -9.17 4.91
CA SER A 18 24.92 -9.50 3.85
C SER A 18 25.48 -9.21 2.46
N PRO A 19 25.33 -10.15 1.49
CA PRO A 19 25.76 -9.93 0.11
C PRO A 19 24.96 -8.79 -0.53
N ALA A 20 25.49 -8.26 -1.64
CA ALA A 20 24.73 -7.33 -2.47
C ALA A 20 23.43 -7.99 -2.95
N PHE A 21 22.35 -7.21 -3.02
CA PHE A 21 21.04 -7.69 -3.44
C PHE A 21 20.50 -6.79 -4.55
N GLU A 22 20.02 -7.41 -5.62
CA GLU A 22 19.33 -6.73 -6.72
C GLU A 22 17.93 -7.31 -6.86
N LEU A 23 16.94 -6.44 -6.75
CA LEU A 23 15.56 -6.72 -7.12
C LEU A 23 15.34 -6.23 -8.55
N ASN A 24 15.15 -7.15 -9.48
CA ASN A 24 14.77 -6.85 -10.86
C ASN A 24 13.42 -7.51 -11.15
N VAL A 25 12.37 -6.69 -11.29
CA VAL A 25 10.99 -7.16 -11.41
C VAL A 25 10.34 -6.54 -12.62
N GLU A 26 9.74 -7.39 -13.45
CA GLU A 26 8.78 -7.03 -14.47
C GLU A 26 7.47 -7.74 -14.15
N LEU A 27 6.42 -6.97 -13.86
CA LEU A 27 5.14 -7.44 -13.36
C LEU A 27 4.02 -6.79 -14.15
N HIS A 28 3.15 -7.63 -14.71
CA HIS A 28 1.85 -7.26 -15.22
C HIS A 28 0.77 -7.95 -14.39
N ALA A 29 0.00 -7.18 -13.63
CA ALA A 29 -1.10 -7.67 -12.82
C ALA A 29 -2.42 -7.06 -13.32
N PRO A 30 -3.29 -7.86 -13.95
CA PRO A 30 -4.57 -7.36 -14.42
C PRO A 30 -5.50 -7.00 -13.25
N PRO A 31 -6.61 -6.30 -13.50
CA PRO A 31 -7.66 -6.09 -12.50
C PRO A 31 -8.09 -7.38 -11.80
N GLY A 32 -8.01 -7.42 -10.47
CA GLY A 32 -8.47 -8.56 -9.69
C GLY A 32 -7.55 -8.85 -8.50
N ILE A 33 -7.43 -10.13 -8.16
CA ILE A 33 -6.56 -10.62 -7.10
C ILE A 33 -5.31 -11.19 -7.75
N THR A 34 -4.14 -10.68 -7.35
CA THR A 34 -2.84 -11.18 -7.78
C THR A 34 -2.01 -11.54 -6.56
N VAL A 35 -1.38 -12.71 -6.59
CA VAL A 35 -0.54 -13.22 -5.49
C VAL A 35 0.92 -13.21 -5.95
N LEU A 36 1.78 -12.53 -5.18
CA LEU A 36 3.23 -12.59 -5.34
C LEU A 36 3.82 -13.63 -4.38
N PHE A 37 4.30 -14.75 -4.92
CA PHE A 37 4.81 -15.88 -4.13
C PHE A 37 6.30 -16.14 -4.39
N GLY A 38 7.01 -16.68 -3.41
CA GLY A 38 8.44 -16.99 -3.49
C GLY A 38 9.10 -17.13 -2.10
N PRO A 39 10.36 -17.57 -2.03
CA PRO A 39 11.07 -17.81 -0.77
C PRO A 39 11.27 -16.54 0.06
N SER A 40 11.56 -16.69 1.36
CA SER A 40 11.94 -15.54 2.20
C SER A 40 13.16 -14.84 1.62
N GLY A 41 13.20 -13.51 1.67
CA GLY A 41 14.29 -12.73 1.07
C GLY A 41 14.21 -12.53 -0.45
N ALA A 42 13.26 -13.13 -1.17
CA ALA A 42 13.09 -12.93 -2.62
C ALA A 42 12.65 -11.52 -3.05
N GLY A 43 12.52 -10.57 -2.11
CA GLY A 43 12.13 -9.19 -2.42
C GLY A 43 10.62 -8.92 -2.53
N LYS A 44 9.74 -9.86 -2.18
CA LYS A 44 8.27 -9.70 -2.27
C LYS A 44 7.76 -8.44 -1.57
N SER A 45 8.09 -8.28 -0.28
CA SER A 45 7.70 -7.10 0.50
C SER A 45 8.33 -5.82 -0.06
N LEU A 46 9.54 -5.90 -0.61
CA LEU A 46 10.20 -4.78 -1.26
C LEU A 46 9.49 -4.36 -2.56
N THR A 47 9.06 -5.31 -3.39
CA THR A 47 8.24 -5.05 -4.58
C THR A 47 6.96 -4.31 -4.20
N LEU A 48 6.25 -4.79 -3.17
CA LEU A 48 5.04 -4.13 -2.66
C LEU A 48 5.35 -2.74 -2.09
N ASN A 49 6.45 -2.58 -1.34
CA ASN A 49 6.90 -1.28 -0.83
C ASN A 49 7.23 -0.29 -1.97
N CYS A 50 7.80 -0.77 -3.08
CA CYS A 50 8.08 0.05 -4.25
C CYS A 50 6.81 0.53 -4.95
N ILE A 51 5.83 -0.36 -5.11
CA ILE A 51 4.51 -0.03 -5.68
C ILE A 51 3.74 0.92 -4.76
N ALA A 52 3.80 0.71 -3.45
CA ALA A 52 3.15 1.57 -2.44
C ALA A 52 3.88 2.90 -2.19
N GLY A 53 5.15 3.00 -2.57
CA GLY A 53 5.98 4.21 -2.47
C GLY A 53 6.77 4.35 -1.18
N PHE A 54 6.81 3.33 -0.33
CA PHE A 54 7.66 3.29 0.86
C PHE A 54 9.13 3.07 0.53
N ALA A 55 9.42 2.46 -0.62
CA ALA A 55 10.76 2.33 -1.16
C ALA A 55 10.81 2.95 -2.57
N ARG A 56 11.83 3.75 -2.86
CA ARG A 56 12.04 4.33 -4.20
C ARG A 56 12.90 3.37 -5.04
N PRO A 57 12.42 2.87 -6.20
CA PRO A 57 13.27 2.13 -7.14
C PRO A 57 14.42 2.99 -7.66
N ASP A 58 15.50 2.35 -8.09
CA ASP A 58 16.63 3.04 -8.70
C ASP A 58 16.39 3.27 -10.20
N GLU A 59 15.77 2.30 -10.88
CA GLU A 59 15.41 2.39 -12.29
C GLU A 59 14.00 1.83 -12.55
N GLY A 60 13.47 2.12 -13.75
CA GLY A 60 12.20 1.59 -14.24
C GLY A 60 11.00 2.53 -14.07
N ARG A 61 9.81 1.96 -14.15
CA ARG A 61 8.51 2.64 -14.21
C ARG A 61 7.42 1.82 -13.51
N ILE A 62 6.53 2.49 -12.79
CA ILE A 62 5.36 1.90 -12.12
C ILE A 62 4.12 2.68 -12.54
N LEU A 63 3.20 1.99 -13.21
CA LEU A 63 1.91 2.48 -13.67
C LEU A 63 0.80 1.67 -12.99
N VAL A 64 -0.20 2.35 -12.43
CA VAL A 64 -1.36 1.70 -11.82
C VAL A 64 -2.63 2.30 -12.42
N SER A 65 -3.37 1.48 -13.16
CA SER A 65 -4.35 1.94 -14.16
C SER A 65 -3.73 3.03 -15.03
N ASP A 66 -4.27 4.26 -15.03
CA ASP A 66 -3.78 5.35 -15.88
C ASP A 66 -2.85 6.31 -15.13
N GLN A 67 -2.49 6.00 -13.89
CA GLN A 67 -1.71 6.90 -13.04
C GLN A 67 -0.26 6.44 -12.92
N LEU A 68 0.66 7.29 -13.35
CA LEU A 68 2.09 7.09 -13.21
C LEU A 68 2.51 7.30 -11.75
N TYR A 69 2.91 6.24 -11.06
CA TYR A 69 3.38 6.32 -9.67
C TYR A 69 4.88 6.60 -9.59
N PHE A 70 5.64 6.02 -10.51
CA PHE A 70 7.08 6.20 -10.58
C PHE A 70 7.56 6.09 -12.01
N ASP A 71 8.54 6.90 -12.38
CA ASP A 71 9.32 6.77 -13.61
C ASP A 71 10.69 7.41 -13.41
N ALA A 72 11.73 6.60 -13.52
CA ALA A 72 13.10 7.06 -13.38
C ALA A 72 13.51 8.03 -14.49
N ALA A 73 13.02 7.83 -15.72
CA ALA A 73 13.41 8.61 -16.89
C ALA A 73 12.81 10.02 -16.87
N THR A 74 11.58 10.16 -16.39
CA THR A 74 10.88 11.45 -16.28
C THR A 74 10.95 12.04 -14.86
N HIS A 75 11.73 11.43 -13.96
CA HIS A 75 11.88 11.82 -12.55
C HIS A 75 10.56 11.92 -11.76
N VAL A 76 9.55 11.16 -12.16
CA VAL A 76 8.28 11.09 -11.45
C VAL A 76 8.42 10.16 -10.25
N HIS A 77 8.07 10.66 -9.07
CA HIS A 77 7.94 9.84 -7.87
C HIS A 77 6.78 10.34 -7.01
N LEU A 78 5.62 9.71 -7.19
CA LEU A 78 4.42 10.03 -6.43
C LEU A 78 4.59 9.52 -4.98
N PRO A 79 4.40 10.35 -3.94
CA PRO A 79 4.52 9.88 -2.57
C PRO A 79 3.35 8.95 -2.19
N PRO A 80 3.52 8.05 -1.19
CA PRO A 80 2.49 7.07 -0.79
C PRO A 80 1.10 7.66 -0.59
N GLN A 81 0.99 8.80 0.11
CA GLN A 81 -0.29 9.45 0.40
C GLN A 81 -1.05 9.94 -0.84
N GLN A 82 -0.40 10.04 -2.00
CA GLN A 82 -1.01 10.44 -3.27
C GLN A 82 -1.33 9.24 -4.18
N ARG A 83 -0.84 8.04 -3.86
CA ARG A 83 -1.04 6.82 -4.66
C ARG A 83 -2.44 6.22 -4.55
N ARG A 84 -3.33 6.73 -3.70
CA ARG A 84 -4.73 6.25 -3.55
C ARG A 84 -4.86 4.71 -3.41
N CYS A 85 -3.82 4.03 -2.91
CA CYS A 85 -3.81 2.60 -2.67
C CYS A 85 -4.01 2.32 -1.18
N GLY A 86 -4.75 1.26 -0.85
CA GLY A 86 -4.75 0.70 0.50
C GLY A 86 -3.50 -0.17 0.69
N TYR A 87 -2.80 0.00 1.81
CA TYR A 87 -1.64 -0.81 2.16
C TYR A 87 -1.83 -1.41 3.55
N ILE A 88 -1.67 -2.73 3.66
CA ILE A 88 -1.75 -3.45 4.93
C ILE A 88 -0.36 -4.02 5.19
N PHE A 89 0.27 -3.57 6.28
CA PHE A 89 1.59 -4.03 6.70
C PHE A 89 1.49 -5.44 7.31
N GLN A 90 2.63 -6.14 7.38
CA GLN A 90 2.71 -7.41 8.10
C GLN A 90 2.49 -7.21 9.60
N ASP A 91 2.96 -6.08 10.15
CA ASP A 91 2.70 -5.66 11.52
C ASP A 91 1.38 -4.89 11.64
N HIS A 92 0.69 -5.04 12.77
CA HIS A 92 -0.60 -4.38 13.00
C HIS A 92 -0.46 -2.85 12.97
N ALA A 93 -1.14 -2.19 12.03
CA ALA A 93 -1.15 -0.74 11.89
C ALA A 93 -2.30 -0.06 12.69
N LEU A 94 -2.70 -0.65 13.82
CA LEU A 94 -3.75 -0.10 14.68
C LEU A 94 -3.16 0.89 15.70
N PHE A 95 -3.94 1.91 16.06
CA PHE A 95 -3.65 2.74 17.22
C PHE A 95 -4.16 2.01 18.47
N PRO A 96 -3.27 1.44 19.32
CA PRO A 96 -3.67 0.52 20.39
C PRO A 96 -4.42 1.22 21.54
N HIS A 97 -4.36 2.55 21.59
CA HIS A 97 -5.06 3.40 22.57
C HIS A 97 -6.40 3.93 22.04
N MET A 98 -6.80 3.56 20.83
CA MET A 98 -8.08 3.94 20.23
C MET A 98 -8.98 2.72 20.12
N SER A 99 -10.28 2.92 20.30
CA SER A 99 -11.27 1.87 20.02
C SER A 99 -11.23 1.44 18.54
N VAL A 100 -11.76 0.26 18.23
CA VAL A 100 -11.96 -0.18 16.83
C VAL A 100 -12.71 0.91 16.03
N ARG A 101 -13.76 1.49 16.60
CA ARG A 101 -14.54 2.55 15.94
C ARG A 101 -13.71 3.81 15.68
N ASP A 102 -12.83 4.19 16.60
CA ASP A 102 -12.02 5.39 16.46
C ASP A 102 -10.86 5.19 15.47
N ASN A 103 -10.27 3.98 15.43
CA ASN A 103 -9.36 3.58 14.36
C ASN A 103 -10.02 3.73 12.97
N LEU A 104 -11.25 3.25 12.81
CA LEU A 104 -12.01 3.37 11.56
C LEU A 104 -12.38 4.82 11.23
N ARG A 105 -12.77 5.62 12.23
CA ARG A 105 -13.06 7.06 12.05
C ARG A 105 -11.83 7.84 11.60
N PHE A 106 -10.67 7.55 12.16
CA PHE A 106 -9.41 8.17 11.79
C PHE A 106 -9.11 7.96 10.30
N ALA A 107 -9.19 6.70 9.83
CA ALA A 107 -9.01 6.37 8.42
C ALA A 107 -10.06 7.05 7.51
N ALA A 108 -11.33 7.07 7.94
CA ALA A 108 -12.42 7.71 7.18
C ALA A 108 -12.26 9.23 7.07
N ALA A 109 -11.68 9.89 8.07
CA ALA A 109 -11.38 11.33 8.04
C ALA A 109 -10.25 11.66 7.05
N ALA A 110 -9.22 10.82 6.97
CA ALA A 110 -8.09 11.02 6.05
C ALA A 110 -8.47 10.83 4.57
N SER A 111 -9.44 9.96 4.28
CA SER A 111 -9.77 9.56 2.91
C SER A 111 -10.45 10.64 2.05
N ARG A 112 -11.18 11.62 2.64
CA ARG A 112 -11.91 12.65 1.86
C ARG A 112 -12.08 13.98 2.59
N LYS A 113 -11.31 15.01 2.18
CA LYS A 113 -11.45 16.42 2.63
C LYS A 113 -12.86 17.03 2.45
N LYS A 114 -13.74 16.41 1.64
CA LYS A 114 -15.09 16.93 1.31
C LYS A 114 -16.27 16.07 1.78
N SER A 115 -16.05 14.98 2.53
CA SER A 115 -17.17 14.13 2.99
C SER A 115 -17.85 14.75 4.21
N SER A 116 -19.19 14.78 4.25
CA SER A 116 -19.94 15.26 5.41
C SER A 116 -19.70 14.36 6.63
N SER A 117 -19.88 14.92 7.84
CA SER A 117 -19.77 14.14 9.09
C SER A 117 -20.68 12.90 9.09
N LEU A 118 -21.91 13.07 8.58
CA LEU A 118 -22.89 11.99 8.44
C LEU A 118 -22.42 10.87 7.49
N ALA A 119 -21.88 11.22 6.32
CA ALA A 119 -21.40 10.24 5.35
C ALA A 119 -20.23 9.41 5.91
N ARG A 120 -19.33 10.03 6.68
CA ARG A 120 -18.25 9.32 7.37
C ARG A 120 -18.78 8.36 8.42
N ARG A 121 -19.72 8.80 9.26
CA ARG A 121 -20.32 7.97 10.31
C ARG A 121 -21.04 6.75 9.71
N ARG A 122 -21.80 6.95 8.64
CA ARG A 122 -22.46 5.87 7.90
C ARG A 122 -21.43 4.86 7.39
N ARG A 123 -20.33 5.33 6.77
CA ARG A 123 -19.29 4.44 6.27
C ARG A 123 -18.61 3.62 7.35
N VAL A 124 -18.36 4.20 8.52
CA VAL A 124 -17.78 3.47 9.66
C VAL A 124 -18.74 2.38 10.16
N ASN A 125 -20.03 2.68 10.26
CA ASN A 125 -21.03 1.67 10.65
C ASN A 125 -21.13 0.54 9.62
N GLU A 126 -21.16 0.86 8.32
CA GLU A 126 -21.14 -0.14 7.24
C GLU A 126 -19.92 -1.07 7.35
N LEU A 127 -18.74 -0.54 7.67
CA LEU A 127 -17.53 -1.36 7.84
C LEU A 127 -17.61 -2.24 9.09
N LEU A 128 -18.12 -1.72 10.22
CA LEU A 128 -18.30 -2.52 11.43
C LEU A 128 -19.26 -3.68 11.21
N GLU A 129 -20.34 -3.45 10.46
CA GLU A 129 -21.32 -4.48 10.12
C GLU A 129 -20.73 -5.50 9.12
N SER A 130 -20.05 -5.05 8.06
CA SER A 130 -19.51 -5.96 7.03
C SER A 130 -18.41 -6.89 7.54
N PHE A 131 -17.72 -6.49 8.61
CA PHE A 131 -16.67 -7.28 9.26
C PHE A 131 -17.15 -7.92 10.58
N GLU A 132 -18.43 -7.81 10.93
CA GLU A 132 -19.02 -8.38 12.16
C GLU A 132 -18.32 -7.90 13.45
N LEU A 133 -17.83 -6.66 13.46
CA LEU A 133 -17.08 -6.06 14.58
C LEU A 133 -17.94 -5.18 15.49
N GLY A 134 -19.27 -5.33 15.44
CA GLY A 134 -20.23 -4.50 16.18
C GLY A 134 -19.95 -4.47 17.69
N ASP A 135 -19.76 -5.65 18.30
CA ASP A 135 -19.53 -5.81 19.74
C ASP A 135 -18.14 -5.35 20.18
N LEU A 136 -17.18 -5.28 19.25
CA LEU A 136 -15.81 -4.84 19.50
C LEU A 136 -15.64 -3.34 19.25
N ALA A 137 -16.67 -2.65 18.75
CA ALA A 137 -16.55 -1.27 18.29
C ALA A 137 -16.04 -0.29 19.36
N ALA A 138 -16.29 -0.57 20.65
CA ALA A 138 -15.88 0.27 21.78
C ALA A 138 -14.58 -0.18 22.47
N ARG A 139 -13.99 -1.32 22.06
CA ARG A 139 -12.73 -1.83 22.61
C ARG A 139 -11.58 -1.19 21.84
#